data_AF-A0A8J2QFN2-F1
#
_entry.id   AF-A0A8J2QFN2-F1
#
_cell.length_a   1.000
_cell.length_b   1.000
_cell.length_c   1.000
_cell.angle_alpha   90.00
_cell.angle_beta   90.00
_cell.angle_gamma   90.00
#
_symmetry.space_group_name_H-M   'P 1'
#
loop_
_entity.id
_entity.type
_entity.pdbx_description
1 polymer ?
#
loop_
_entity_poly.entity_id
_entity_poly.type
_entity_poly.pdbx_seq_one_letter_code
_entity_poly.pdbx_strand_id
1 'polypeptide(L)'
;MSLTKRKRSHEKEELIENGDPVFNQSNIKGDELNIAVLLFLYTLQGIPLGLAGAVPMLLQNRGITYTQQAEFSFVNWPFSVKLLWAPIVDALFWPKFGRRKTWLVPVQYLIGIGMILMSTCITDWLGSEEKAPSMMILTVTFLLLNFLAATQDIAVDGWALTMLKRCNVGHASTCNTVGQTAGFFLGYVLFLALESPYFCNKYLRTVPEETGLVTLASFLLFWGWVFIVTTTFIAIFKHEANDTVNTKESQTKGMKDIVNAYKQLYTIVKLPAVRTLTLVLFTAKLGFCASDAVSGLKLVEAGVPREDLALLAVPLVPVQIIMPVILAKHTTGPAPLSLWLRAFPLRLLVGPLAAILVALTPTLLSDSGPSYSYLFILMSLYVFHQTCLYCMFVAVMAFFAKVSDPAVGGTYMTLLNTVSNLGTNWPNTLALWAIDHLTFKSCSGSTLIDNTCASPLETEECKSNGGTCNIRIDGFYIEVVICLIAGFLWLQWGRKTISRIQRLPSSSWQINRNR
;
A
#
# COMPACT_ATOMS: atom_id res chain seq x y z
N MET A 1 -40.80 54.15 -17.49
CA MET A 1 -40.69 53.04 -16.50
C MET A 1 -40.67 51.72 -17.27
N SER A 2 -39.50 51.12 -17.44
CA SER A 2 -39.34 49.80 -18.06
C SER A 2 -37.92 49.30 -17.74
N LEU A 3 -37.84 48.27 -16.89
CA LEU A 3 -36.63 47.51 -16.58
C LEU A 3 -36.50 46.40 -17.63
N THR A 4 -35.55 46.50 -18.55
CA THR A 4 -35.20 45.43 -19.50
C THR A 4 -33.83 44.83 -19.20
N LYS A 5 -33.91 43.61 -18.67
CA LYS A 5 -32.95 42.48 -18.61
C LYS A 5 -31.80 42.57 -19.64
N ARG A 6 -30.56 42.80 -19.19
CA ARG A 6 -29.33 42.65 -20.02
C ARG A 6 -28.70 41.28 -19.78
N LYS A 7 -28.73 40.44 -20.81
CA LYS A 7 -28.12 39.10 -20.90
C LYS A 7 -26.59 39.24 -20.76
N ARG A 8 -25.98 38.62 -19.75
CA ARG A 8 -24.52 38.48 -19.60
C ARG A 8 -24.05 37.31 -20.48
N SER A 9 -23.37 37.61 -21.59
CA SER A 9 -22.57 36.62 -22.33
C SER A 9 -21.25 36.42 -21.60
N HIS A 10 -20.97 35.18 -21.19
CA HIS A 10 -19.63 34.76 -20.76
C HIS A 10 -18.85 34.39 -22.03
N GLU A 11 -17.91 35.23 -22.46
CA GLU A 11 -16.82 34.79 -23.32
C GLU A 11 -15.92 33.85 -22.50
N LYS A 12 -15.81 32.60 -22.95
CA LYS A 12 -14.81 31.64 -22.51
C LYS A 12 -13.66 31.72 -23.51
N GLU A 13 -12.47 32.07 -23.05
CA GLU A 13 -11.25 31.95 -23.86
C GLU A 13 -11.03 30.48 -24.26
N GLU A 14 -10.95 30.25 -25.57
CA GLU A 14 -10.75 28.96 -26.21
C GLU A 14 -9.25 28.63 -26.27
N LEU A 15 -8.83 27.54 -25.63
CA LEU A 15 -7.51 26.94 -25.84
C LEU A 15 -7.59 25.97 -27.03
N ILE A 16 -7.00 26.36 -28.16
CA ILE A 16 -6.89 25.54 -29.37
C ILE A 16 -5.54 24.82 -29.34
N GLU A 17 -5.54 23.49 -29.34
CA GLU A 17 -4.36 22.67 -29.64
C GLU A 17 -4.72 21.69 -30.78
N ASN A 18 -4.07 21.84 -31.93
CA ASN A 18 -4.21 20.99 -33.14
C ASN A 18 -5.60 20.94 -33.81
N GLY A 19 -6.27 22.08 -34.00
CA GLY A 19 -7.31 22.23 -35.05
C GLY A 19 -8.63 21.47 -34.86
N ASP A 20 -8.78 20.65 -33.82
CA ASP A 20 -10.03 19.97 -33.49
C ASP A 20 -10.71 20.63 -32.28
N PRO A 21 -12.03 20.91 -32.32
CA PRO A 21 -12.74 21.49 -31.19
C PRO A 21 -12.79 20.49 -30.03
N VAL A 22 -12.31 20.91 -28.85
CA VAL A 22 -12.38 20.13 -27.60
C VAL A 22 -13.81 20.16 -27.06
N PHE A 23 -14.68 19.35 -27.66
CA PHE A 23 -15.98 18.96 -27.12
C PHE A 23 -16.12 17.43 -27.12
N ASN A 24 -15.16 16.71 -26.55
CA ASN A 24 -15.42 15.36 -26.08
C ASN A 24 -15.57 15.40 -24.57
N GLN A 25 -16.81 15.63 -24.10
CA GLN A 25 -17.19 15.20 -22.75
C GLN A 25 -16.79 13.73 -22.60
N SER A 26 -16.15 13.37 -21.49
CA SER A 26 -15.79 11.98 -21.18
C SER A 26 -17.05 11.12 -21.24
N ASN A 27 -17.19 10.32 -22.31
CA ASN A 27 -18.28 9.39 -22.49
C ASN A 27 -17.72 7.98 -22.39
N ILE A 28 -18.18 7.24 -21.38
CA ILE A 28 -17.72 5.89 -21.06
C ILE A 28 -18.18 4.88 -22.13
N LYS A 29 -19.20 5.23 -22.93
CA LYS A 29 -19.75 4.35 -23.97
C LYS A 29 -18.65 3.86 -24.93
N GLY A 30 -18.51 2.54 -25.00
CA GLY A 30 -17.51 1.84 -25.82
C GLY A 30 -16.20 1.51 -25.11
N ASP A 31 -15.92 2.06 -23.92
CA ASP A 31 -14.78 1.67 -23.07
C ASP A 31 -15.19 0.80 -21.88
N GLU A 32 -16.49 0.56 -21.66
CA GLU A 32 -17.03 -0.17 -20.52
C GLU A 32 -16.35 -1.53 -20.31
N LEU A 33 -16.20 -2.33 -21.36
CA LEU A 33 -15.52 -3.63 -21.29
C LEU A 33 -14.03 -3.49 -20.95
N ASN A 34 -13.36 -2.49 -21.52
CA ASN A 34 -11.93 -2.25 -21.24
C ASN A 34 -11.74 -1.81 -19.79
N ILE A 35 -12.63 -0.95 -19.28
CA ILE A 35 -12.64 -0.53 -17.88
C ILE A 35 -12.92 -1.72 -16.96
N ALA A 36 -13.89 -2.58 -17.29
CA ALA A 36 -14.18 -3.78 -16.50
C ALA A 36 -12.98 -4.74 -16.46
N VAL A 37 -12.32 -4.98 -17.60
CA VAL A 37 -11.10 -5.80 -17.67
C VAL A 37 -9.98 -5.19 -16.84
N LEU A 38 -9.74 -3.88 -16.96
CA LEU A 38 -8.71 -3.18 -16.18
C LEU A 38 -9.00 -3.27 -14.68
N LEU A 39 -10.23 -2.95 -14.27
CA LEU A 39 -10.66 -3.04 -12.88
C LEU A 39 -10.40 -4.44 -12.31
N PHE A 40 -10.81 -5.48 -13.05
CA PHE A 40 -10.60 -6.85 -12.63
C PHE A 40 -9.11 -7.25 -12.58
N LEU A 41 -8.30 -6.82 -13.55
CA LEU A 41 -6.85 -7.04 -13.55
C LEU A 41 -6.16 -6.37 -12.36
N TYR A 42 -6.58 -5.18 -11.97
CA TYR A 42 -6.09 -4.49 -10.77
C TYR A 42 -6.59 -5.16 -9.49
N THR A 43 -7.83 -5.68 -9.47
CA THR A 43 -8.33 -6.50 -8.36
C THR A 43 -7.47 -7.74 -8.16
N LEU A 44 -7.09 -8.45 -9.22
CA LEU A 44 -6.18 -9.59 -9.11
C LEU A 44 -4.84 -9.20 -8.47
N GLN A 45 -4.26 -8.07 -8.83
CA GLN A 45 -3.00 -7.58 -8.24
C GLN A 45 -3.13 -7.24 -6.75
N GLY A 46 -4.31 -6.75 -6.33
CA GLY A 46 -4.59 -6.45 -4.93
C GLY A 46 -4.67 -7.68 -4.05
N ILE A 47 -4.97 -8.87 -4.58
CA ILE A 47 -5.10 -10.11 -3.78
C ILE A 47 -3.77 -10.51 -3.11
N PRO A 48 -2.63 -10.66 -3.84
CA PRO A 48 -1.33 -10.88 -3.21
C PRO A 48 -0.93 -9.81 -2.19
N LEU A 49 -1.26 -8.54 -2.46
CA LEU A 49 -1.00 -7.41 -1.56
C LEU A 49 -1.82 -7.53 -0.26
N GLY A 50 -3.10 -7.88 -0.36
CA GLY A 50 -3.97 -8.11 0.79
C GLY A 50 -3.50 -9.28 1.64
N LEU A 51 -3.09 -10.39 1.01
CA LEU A 51 -2.54 -11.55 1.70
C LEU A 51 -1.24 -11.23 2.42
N ALA A 52 -0.36 -10.40 1.83
CA ALA A 52 0.84 -9.90 2.51
C ALA A 52 0.52 -9.06 3.75
N GLY A 53 -0.65 -8.42 3.83
CA GLY A 53 -1.15 -7.78 5.05
C GLY A 53 -1.77 -8.76 6.06
N ALA A 54 -2.39 -9.84 5.59
CA ALA A 54 -3.07 -10.82 6.43
C ALA A 54 -2.10 -11.74 7.19
N VAL A 55 -1.04 -12.18 6.53
CA VAL A 55 -0.08 -13.15 7.09
C VAL A 55 0.54 -12.68 8.43
N PRO A 56 1.02 -11.43 8.57
CA PRO A 56 1.48 -10.90 9.86
C PRO A 56 0.44 -11.02 10.98
N MET A 57 -0.83 -10.73 10.67
CA MET A 57 -1.94 -10.82 11.63
C MET A 57 -2.28 -12.28 11.98
N LEU A 58 -2.13 -13.20 11.02
CA LEU A 58 -2.32 -14.63 11.26
C LEU A 58 -1.26 -15.20 12.21
N LEU A 59 -0.03 -14.72 12.06
CA LEU A 59 1.14 -15.19 12.78
C LEU A 59 1.31 -14.53 14.15
N GLN A 60 0.70 -13.36 14.39
CA GLN A 60 0.87 -12.60 15.63
C GLN A 60 0.55 -13.43 16.89
N ASN A 61 -0.54 -14.20 16.87
CA ASN A 61 -0.93 -15.06 18.00
C ASN A 61 -0.11 -16.36 18.09
N ARG A 62 0.78 -16.64 17.14
CA ARG A 62 1.65 -17.83 17.11
C ARG A 62 3.03 -17.57 17.72
N GLY A 63 3.17 -16.47 18.48
CA GLY A 63 4.39 -16.17 19.24
C GLY A 63 5.58 -15.74 18.40
N ILE A 64 5.35 -15.19 17.20
CA ILE A 64 6.42 -14.74 16.30
C ILE A 64 7.00 -13.42 16.79
N THR A 65 8.29 -13.20 16.58
CA THR A 65 8.96 -11.98 17.05
C THR A 65 8.68 -10.79 16.12
N TYR A 66 8.81 -9.56 16.63
CA TYR A 66 8.63 -8.37 15.79
C TYR A 66 9.76 -8.23 14.75
N THR A 67 10.95 -8.78 15.04
CA THR A 67 12.04 -8.92 14.08
C THR A 67 11.63 -9.81 12.90
N GLN A 68 10.95 -10.94 13.16
CA GLN A 68 10.41 -11.79 12.09
C GLN A 68 9.30 -11.09 11.29
N GLN A 69 8.45 -10.30 11.96
CA GLN A 69 7.48 -9.43 11.26
C GLN A 69 8.18 -8.40 10.36
N ALA A 70 9.31 -7.84 10.83
CA ALA A 70 10.12 -6.91 10.05
C ALA A 70 10.72 -7.59 8.82
N GLU A 71 11.25 -8.81 8.96
CA GLU A 71 11.73 -9.62 7.83
C GLU A 71 10.61 -9.87 6.82
N PHE A 72 9.40 -10.23 7.27
CA PHE A 72 8.26 -10.44 6.38
C PHE A 72 7.80 -9.14 5.69
N SER A 73 7.94 -7.98 6.35
CA SER A 73 7.53 -6.69 5.77
C SER A 73 8.26 -6.32 4.46
N PHE A 74 9.43 -6.92 4.20
CA PHE A 74 10.15 -6.75 2.93
C PHE A 74 9.35 -7.21 1.71
N VAL A 75 8.35 -8.07 1.89
CA VAL A 75 7.42 -8.52 0.85
C VAL A 75 6.78 -7.36 0.08
N ASN A 76 6.57 -6.19 0.73
CA ASN A 76 5.95 -5.02 0.11
C ASN A 76 6.93 -4.11 -0.66
N TRP A 77 8.24 -4.35 -0.55
CA TRP A 77 9.26 -3.51 -1.20
C TRP A 77 9.23 -3.52 -2.73
N PRO A 78 8.91 -4.63 -3.44
CA PRO A 78 8.85 -4.63 -4.90
C PRO A 78 7.98 -3.52 -5.47
N PHE A 79 6.81 -3.24 -4.88
CA PHE A 79 5.95 -2.13 -5.31
C PHE A 79 6.56 -0.74 -5.10
N SER A 80 7.48 -0.59 -4.14
CA SER A 80 8.24 0.64 -3.96
C SER A 80 9.34 0.77 -5.01
N VAL A 81 10.05 -0.31 -5.36
CA VAL A 81 11.22 -0.25 -6.24
C VAL A 81 10.93 -0.62 -7.70
N LYS A 82 9.66 -0.88 -8.08
CA LYS A 82 9.25 -1.32 -9.43
C LYS A 82 9.74 -0.43 -10.58
N LEU A 83 9.97 0.85 -10.31
CA LEU A 83 10.58 1.81 -11.23
C LEU A 83 11.94 1.32 -11.79
N LEU A 84 12.68 0.50 -11.03
CA LEU A 84 13.98 -0.02 -11.44
C LEU A 84 13.92 -0.95 -12.64
N TRP A 85 12.85 -1.71 -12.84
CA TRP A 85 12.70 -2.60 -14.00
C TRP A 85 11.55 -2.21 -14.94
N ALA A 86 10.76 -1.20 -14.59
CA ALA A 86 9.69 -0.71 -15.46
C ALA A 86 10.13 -0.37 -16.90
N PRO A 87 11.26 0.34 -17.14
CA PRO A 87 11.74 0.59 -18.50
C PRO A 87 12.06 -0.67 -19.30
N ILE A 88 12.49 -1.74 -18.62
CA ILE A 88 12.80 -3.04 -19.25
C ILE A 88 11.52 -3.72 -19.70
N VAL A 89 10.50 -3.75 -18.82
CA VAL A 89 9.17 -4.28 -19.12
C VAL A 89 8.53 -3.53 -20.29
N ASP A 90 8.73 -2.22 -20.36
CA ASP A 90 8.21 -1.41 -21.46
C ASP A 90 8.93 -1.64 -22.79
N ALA A 91 10.23 -1.94 -22.79
CA ALA A 91 11.03 -2.00 -24.01
C ALA A 91 11.18 -3.41 -24.61
N LEU A 92 11.26 -4.45 -23.77
CA LEU A 92 11.40 -5.82 -24.23
C LEU A 92 10.02 -6.43 -24.49
N PHE A 93 9.71 -6.78 -25.74
CA PHE A 93 8.45 -7.46 -26.04
C PHE A 93 8.53 -8.32 -27.29
N TRP A 94 7.60 -9.26 -27.43
CA TRP A 94 7.46 -10.12 -28.60
C TRP A 94 6.41 -9.52 -29.56
N PRO A 95 6.79 -9.06 -30.76
CA PRO A 95 5.87 -8.34 -31.67
C PRO A 95 4.62 -9.14 -32.06
N LYS A 96 4.75 -10.45 -32.30
CA LYS A 96 3.63 -11.34 -32.65
C LYS A 96 2.64 -11.59 -31.51
N PHE A 97 3.07 -11.49 -30.26
CA PHE A 97 2.22 -11.77 -29.10
C PHE A 97 1.60 -10.51 -28.51
N GLY A 98 2.11 -9.33 -28.87
CA GLY A 98 1.68 -8.03 -28.34
C GLY A 98 2.62 -7.53 -27.25
N ARG A 99 2.76 -6.21 -27.15
CA ARG A 99 3.70 -5.56 -26.23
C ARG A 99 3.35 -5.82 -24.77
N ARG A 100 2.08 -5.72 -24.41
CA ARG A 100 1.62 -5.80 -23.01
C ARG A 100 1.43 -7.26 -22.58
N LYS A 101 0.85 -8.09 -23.44
CA LYS A 101 0.67 -9.53 -23.24
C LYS A 101 1.99 -10.28 -23.04
N THR A 102 3.09 -9.84 -23.67
CA THR A 102 4.42 -10.45 -23.49
C THR A 102 4.84 -10.51 -22.02
N TRP A 103 4.48 -9.51 -21.21
CA TRP A 103 4.79 -9.51 -19.78
C TRP A 103 3.60 -9.96 -18.94
N LEU A 104 2.39 -9.50 -19.26
CA LEU A 104 1.19 -9.78 -18.46
C LEU A 104 0.91 -11.28 -18.34
N VAL A 105 0.92 -12.00 -19.46
CA VAL A 105 0.50 -13.41 -19.50
C VAL A 105 1.47 -14.31 -18.71
N PRO A 106 2.80 -14.26 -18.93
CA PRO A 106 3.72 -15.08 -18.15
C PRO A 106 3.68 -14.77 -16.65
N VAL A 107 3.66 -13.50 -16.24
CA VAL A 107 3.67 -13.17 -14.80
C VAL A 107 2.39 -13.60 -14.11
N GLN A 108 1.22 -13.45 -14.74
CA GLN A 108 -0.04 -13.92 -14.13
C GLN A 108 -0.09 -15.46 -14.04
N TYR A 109 0.43 -16.19 -15.03
CA TYR A 109 0.58 -17.65 -14.90
C TYR A 109 1.53 -18.03 -13.77
N LEU A 110 2.68 -17.34 -13.64
CA LEU A 110 3.61 -17.58 -12.54
C LEU A 110 3.00 -17.27 -11.17
N ILE A 111 2.19 -16.21 -11.05
CA ILE A 111 1.42 -15.92 -9.84
C ILE A 111 0.43 -17.05 -9.56
N GLY A 112 -0.39 -17.44 -10.55
CA GLY A 112 -1.40 -18.49 -10.38
C GLY A 112 -0.81 -19.85 -10.00
N ILE A 113 0.23 -20.28 -10.71
CA ILE A 113 0.99 -21.52 -10.41
C ILE A 113 1.65 -21.41 -9.04
N GLY A 114 2.28 -20.28 -8.73
CA GLY A 114 2.88 -20.01 -7.43
C GLY A 114 1.88 -20.15 -6.29
N MET A 115 0.68 -19.57 -6.41
CA MET A 115 -0.37 -19.70 -5.40
C MET A 115 -0.86 -21.14 -5.25
N ILE A 116 -1.00 -21.90 -6.34
CA ILE A 116 -1.37 -23.32 -6.29
C ILE A 116 -0.29 -24.14 -5.58
N LEU A 117 0.99 -23.95 -5.93
CA LEU A 117 2.09 -24.65 -5.26
C LEU A 117 2.21 -24.27 -3.79
N MET A 118 2.02 -23.00 -3.46
CA MET A 118 1.97 -22.55 -2.06
C MET A 118 0.81 -23.21 -1.32
N SER A 119 -0.36 -23.38 -1.94
CA SER A 119 -1.52 -23.98 -1.28
C SER A 119 -1.25 -25.37 -0.70
N THR A 120 -0.36 -26.17 -1.29
CA THR A 120 -0.04 -27.52 -0.81
C THR A 120 0.95 -27.55 0.35
N CYS A 121 1.73 -26.47 0.55
CA CYS A 121 2.82 -26.43 1.55
C CYS A 121 2.62 -25.36 2.63
N ILE A 122 1.70 -24.40 2.43
CA ILE A 122 1.56 -23.23 3.29
C ILE A 122 1.16 -23.60 4.73
N THR A 123 0.36 -24.66 4.89
CA THR A 123 -0.05 -25.15 6.21
C THR A 123 1.16 -25.58 7.04
N ASP A 124 2.14 -26.24 6.42
CA ASP A 124 3.37 -26.67 7.08
C ASP A 124 4.29 -25.48 7.41
N TRP A 125 4.30 -24.46 6.55
CA TRP A 125 5.14 -23.27 6.73
C TRP A 125 4.61 -22.32 7.79
N LEU A 126 3.28 -22.23 7.95
CA LEU A 126 2.64 -21.48 9.03
C LEU A 126 2.88 -22.10 10.41
N GLY A 127 3.40 -23.32 10.47
CA GLY A 127 3.67 -24.04 11.71
C GLY A 127 2.42 -24.59 12.40
N SER A 128 2.65 -25.45 13.38
CA SER A 128 1.66 -26.00 14.31
C SER A 128 2.06 -25.63 15.75
N GLU A 129 1.27 -25.99 16.75
CA GLU A 129 1.61 -25.73 18.17
C GLU A 129 2.98 -26.31 18.57
N GLU A 130 3.40 -27.40 17.92
CA GLU A 130 4.68 -28.06 18.17
C GLU A 130 5.82 -27.60 17.23
N LYS A 131 5.50 -26.97 16.10
CA LYS A 131 6.47 -26.61 15.06
C LYS A 131 6.42 -25.13 14.72
N ALA A 132 7.52 -24.44 15.01
CA ALA A 132 7.65 -23.02 14.71
C ALA A 132 7.45 -22.72 13.21
N PRO A 133 6.82 -21.58 12.88
CA PRO A 133 6.62 -21.15 11.50
C PRO A 133 7.94 -20.85 10.77
N SER A 134 8.04 -21.27 9.51
CA SER A 134 9.20 -21.09 8.64
C SER A 134 9.22 -19.69 8.00
N MET A 135 9.58 -18.67 8.78
CA MET A 135 9.54 -17.25 8.34
C MET A 135 10.30 -16.98 7.06
N MET A 136 11.51 -17.52 6.92
CA MET A 136 12.33 -17.28 5.72
C MET A 136 11.63 -17.76 4.44
N ILE A 137 11.01 -18.96 4.48
CA ILE A 137 10.32 -19.52 3.32
C ILE A 137 9.06 -18.70 3.00
N LEU A 138 8.30 -18.30 4.02
CA LEU A 138 7.14 -17.42 3.86
C LEU A 138 7.55 -16.08 3.23
N THR A 139 8.58 -15.43 3.76
CA THR A 139 9.07 -14.15 3.24
C THR A 139 9.53 -14.26 1.79
N VAL A 140 10.34 -15.26 1.44
CA VAL A 140 10.86 -15.41 0.06
C VAL A 140 9.75 -15.71 -0.94
N THR A 141 8.82 -16.59 -0.60
CA THR A 141 7.70 -16.97 -1.49
C THR A 141 6.74 -15.82 -1.72
N PHE A 142 6.35 -15.10 -0.66
CA PHE A 142 5.50 -13.92 -0.79
C PHE A 142 6.21 -12.73 -1.46
N LEU A 143 7.52 -12.57 -1.26
CA LEU A 143 8.33 -11.56 -1.93
C LEU A 143 8.35 -11.82 -3.45
N LEU A 144 8.54 -13.08 -3.85
CA LEU A 144 8.48 -13.47 -5.27
C LEU A 144 7.08 -13.21 -5.85
N LEU A 145 6.02 -13.57 -5.11
CA LEU A 145 4.64 -13.32 -5.53
C LEU A 145 4.37 -11.83 -5.73
N ASN A 146 4.80 -10.99 -4.79
CA ASN A 146 4.63 -9.54 -4.88
C ASN A 146 5.54 -8.90 -5.94
N PHE A 147 6.72 -9.45 -6.20
CA PHE A 147 7.57 -9.02 -7.31
C PHE A 147 6.91 -9.28 -8.67
N LEU A 148 6.28 -10.45 -8.84
CA LEU A 148 5.49 -10.76 -10.02
C LEU A 148 4.26 -9.85 -10.13
N ALA A 149 3.56 -9.59 -9.02
CA ALA A 149 2.41 -8.68 -8.98
C ALA A 149 2.81 -7.23 -9.33
N ALA A 150 3.96 -6.75 -8.85
CA ALA A 150 4.48 -5.43 -9.21
C ALA A 150 4.87 -5.35 -10.70
N THR A 151 5.34 -6.45 -11.29
CA THR A 151 5.61 -6.53 -12.74
C THR A 151 4.32 -6.57 -13.56
N GLN A 152 3.29 -7.26 -13.06
CA GLN A 152 1.94 -7.22 -13.61
C GLN A 152 1.38 -5.79 -13.60
N ASP A 153 1.52 -5.07 -12.50
CA ASP A 153 1.05 -3.69 -12.34
C ASP A 153 1.69 -2.76 -13.39
N ILE A 154 3.00 -2.85 -13.63
CA ILE A 154 3.67 -2.10 -14.71
C ILE A 154 3.04 -2.42 -16.08
N ALA A 155 2.83 -3.70 -16.38
CA ALA A 155 2.27 -4.13 -17.67
C ALA A 155 0.81 -3.63 -17.85
N VAL A 156 -0.01 -3.70 -16.80
CA VAL A 156 -1.41 -3.26 -16.82
C VAL A 156 -1.52 -1.73 -16.85
N ASP A 157 -0.70 -1.00 -16.09
CA ASP A 157 -0.60 0.47 -16.15
C ASP A 157 -0.30 0.93 -17.59
N GLY A 158 0.69 0.29 -18.22
CA GLY A 158 1.06 0.56 -19.61
C GLY A 158 -0.02 0.15 -20.63
N TRP A 159 -0.85 -0.84 -20.30
CA TRP A 159 -1.95 -1.30 -21.15
C TRP A 159 -3.19 -0.41 -21.03
N ALA A 160 -3.46 0.15 -19.85
CA ALA A 160 -4.59 1.04 -19.60
C ALA A 160 -4.53 2.29 -20.50
N LEU A 161 -3.33 2.83 -20.74
CA LEU A 161 -3.11 3.98 -21.62
C LEU A 161 -3.43 3.70 -23.10
N THR A 162 -3.33 2.44 -23.54
CA THR A 162 -3.60 2.05 -24.93
C THR A 162 -4.97 1.40 -25.13
N MET A 163 -5.58 0.86 -24.06
CA MET A 163 -6.92 0.27 -24.08
C MET A 163 -8.05 1.28 -24.00
N LEU A 164 -7.84 2.41 -23.33
CA LEU A 164 -8.87 3.44 -23.14
C LEU A 164 -8.81 4.48 -24.25
N LYS A 165 -9.96 5.05 -24.64
CA LYS A 165 -10.01 6.20 -25.53
C LYS A 165 -9.26 7.37 -24.90
N ARG A 166 -8.64 8.23 -25.72
CA ARG A 166 -7.87 9.40 -25.26
C ARG A 166 -8.61 10.28 -24.25
N CYS A 167 -9.91 10.50 -24.44
CA CYS A 167 -10.76 11.26 -23.52
C CYS A 167 -11.02 10.57 -22.18
N ASN A 168 -10.85 9.25 -22.10
CA ASN A 168 -11.11 8.41 -20.93
C ASN A 168 -9.83 7.90 -20.25
N VAL A 169 -8.63 8.21 -20.79
CA VAL A 169 -7.34 7.81 -20.20
C VAL A 169 -7.19 8.28 -18.74
N GLY A 170 -7.85 9.40 -18.38
CA GLY A 170 -7.91 9.87 -16.99
C GLY A 170 -8.53 8.85 -16.01
N HIS A 171 -9.40 7.95 -16.48
CA HIS A 171 -9.98 6.88 -15.66
C HIS A 171 -9.01 5.73 -15.38
N ALA A 172 -7.87 5.62 -16.08
CA ALA A 172 -6.88 4.57 -15.85
C ALA A 172 -6.39 4.56 -14.40
N SER A 173 -6.04 5.73 -13.86
CA SER A 173 -5.60 5.87 -12.47
C SER A 173 -6.71 5.52 -11.48
N THR A 174 -7.97 5.83 -11.80
CA THR A 174 -9.12 5.44 -10.99
C THR A 174 -9.32 3.93 -10.98
N CYS A 175 -9.21 3.27 -12.13
CA CYS A 175 -9.31 1.81 -12.24
C CYS A 175 -8.22 1.13 -11.42
N ASN A 176 -6.98 1.65 -11.48
CA ASN A 176 -5.87 1.16 -10.67
C ASN A 176 -6.21 1.24 -9.17
N THR A 177 -6.48 2.44 -8.66
CA THR A 177 -6.74 2.64 -7.23
C THR A 177 -7.93 1.83 -6.73
N VAL A 178 -9.06 1.84 -7.44
CA VAL A 178 -10.27 1.11 -7.01
C VAL A 178 -10.05 -0.40 -7.10
N GLY A 179 -9.47 -0.90 -8.20
CA GLY A 179 -9.23 -2.32 -8.39
C GLY A 179 -8.25 -2.88 -7.35
N GLN A 180 -7.08 -2.26 -7.18
CA GLN A 180 -6.10 -2.71 -6.18
C GLN A 180 -6.68 -2.67 -4.76
N THR A 181 -7.46 -1.64 -4.41
CA THR A 181 -8.12 -1.56 -3.10
C THR A 181 -9.15 -2.68 -2.91
N ALA A 182 -9.95 -3.00 -3.93
CA ALA A 182 -10.89 -4.10 -3.89
C ALA A 182 -10.18 -5.44 -3.71
N GLY A 183 -9.08 -5.67 -4.44
CA GLY A 183 -8.26 -6.87 -4.27
C GLY A 183 -7.63 -6.96 -2.88
N PHE A 184 -7.09 -5.86 -2.37
CA PHE A 184 -6.52 -5.80 -1.02
C PHE A 184 -7.58 -6.14 0.02
N PHE A 185 -8.78 -5.57 -0.10
CA PHE A 185 -9.90 -5.87 0.79
C PHE A 185 -10.28 -7.36 0.78
N LEU A 186 -10.34 -7.98 -0.40
CA LEU A 186 -10.63 -9.41 -0.55
C LEU A 186 -9.51 -10.29 0.05
N GLY A 187 -8.25 -9.94 -0.18
CA GLY A 187 -7.09 -10.68 0.32
C GLY A 187 -6.77 -10.46 1.81
N TYR A 188 -7.24 -9.36 2.39
CA TYR A 188 -6.99 -8.99 3.79
C TYR A 188 -8.24 -9.15 4.65
N VAL A 189 -9.23 -8.27 4.46
CA VAL A 189 -10.40 -8.16 5.35
C VAL A 189 -11.32 -9.35 5.21
N LEU A 190 -11.75 -9.64 3.97
CA LEU A 190 -12.65 -10.76 3.72
C LEU A 190 -11.99 -12.09 4.09
N PHE A 191 -10.72 -12.26 3.72
CA PHE A 191 -9.96 -13.46 4.05
C PHE A 191 -9.84 -13.68 5.57
N LEU A 192 -9.41 -12.68 6.35
CA LEU A 192 -9.28 -12.82 7.81
C LEU A 192 -10.64 -13.09 8.48
N ALA A 193 -11.72 -12.49 7.98
CA ALA A 193 -13.06 -12.77 8.49
C ALA A 193 -13.51 -14.22 8.19
N LEU A 194 -13.26 -14.73 6.98
CA LEU A 194 -13.64 -16.10 6.59
C LEU A 194 -12.73 -17.19 7.17
N GLU A 195 -11.50 -16.85 7.54
CA GLU A 195 -10.57 -17.77 8.19
C GLU A 195 -10.80 -17.87 9.71
N SER A 196 -11.37 -16.84 10.34
CA SER A 196 -11.68 -16.87 11.77
C SER A 196 -12.87 -17.78 12.09
N PRO A 197 -12.70 -18.82 12.92
CA PRO A 197 -13.82 -19.61 13.45
C PRO A 197 -14.78 -18.77 14.27
N TYR A 198 -14.27 -17.80 15.05
CA TYR A 198 -15.08 -16.89 15.87
C TYR A 198 -16.04 -16.08 14.99
N PHE A 199 -15.53 -15.46 13.92
CA PHE A 199 -16.37 -14.69 13.00
C PHE A 199 -17.41 -15.58 12.31
N CYS A 200 -16.97 -16.72 11.78
CA CYS A 200 -17.87 -17.65 11.09
C CYS A 200 -18.97 -18.17 12.01
N ASN A 201 -18.66 -18.56 13.25
CA ASN A 201 -19.66 -19.07 14.19
C ASN A 201 -20.61 -17.98 14.70
N LYS A 202 -20.13 -16.73 14.79
CA LYS A 202 -20.94 -15.59 15.26
C LYS A 202 -21.88 -15.04 14.18
N TYR A 203 -21.44 -14.99 12.92
CA TYR A 203 -22.16 -14.27 11.86
C TYR A 203 -22.64 -15.13 10.68
N LEU A 204 -22.05 -16.30 10.43
CA LEU A 204 -22.29 -17.07 9.19
C LEU A 204 -22.86 -18.48 9.43
N ARG A 205 -22.45 -19.18 10.49
CA ARG A 205 -22.86 -20.55 10.78
C ARG A 205 -24.01 -20.61 11.78
N THR A 206 -24.89 -21.57 11.57
CA THR A 206 -25.93 -21.96 12.53
C THR A 206 -25.43 -22.99 13.55
N VAL A 207 -24.44 -23.80 13.17
CA VAL A 207 -23.80 -24.82 14.02
C VAL A 207 -22.31 -24.45 14.20
N PRO A 208 -21.81 -24.31 15.44
CA PRO A 208 -20.42 -23.93 15.69
C PRO A 208 -19.43 -25.01 15.23
N GLU A 209 -18.36 -24.60 14.55
CA GLU A 209 -17.21 -25.45 14.21
C GLU A 209 -15.90 -24.77 14.61
N GLU A 210 -14.85 -25.56 14.83
CA GLU A 210 -13.54 -25.05 15.30
C GLU A 210 -12.67 -24.44 14.19
N THR A 211 -13.02 -24.62 12.92
CA THR A 211 -12.27 -24.11 11.77
C THR A 211 -13.01 -22.96 11.09
N GLY A 212 -12.28 -22.04 10.45
CA GLY A 212 -12.89 -21.05 9.56
C GLY A 212 -13.55 -21.70 8.34
N LEU A 213 -14.38 -20.94 7.63
CA LEU A 213 -14.96 -21.39 6.35
C LEU A 213 -13.89 -21.56 5.26
N VAL A 214 -12.82 -20.78 5.34
CA VAL A 214 -11.75 -20.76 4.34
C VAL A 214 -10.40 -20.83 5.05
N THR A 215 -9.51 -21.71 4.59
CA THR A 215 -8.12 -21.76 5.08
C THR A 215 -7.22 -20.96 4.13
N LEU A 216 -6.03 -20.56 4.59
CA LEU A 216 -5.07 -19.90 3.70
C LEU A 216 -4.74 -20.78 2.47
N ALA A 217 -4.63 -22.10 2.67
CA ALA A 217 -4.42 -23.06 1.59
C ALA A 217 -5.57 -23.04 0.57
N SER A 218 -6.83 -23.15 1.01
CA SER A 218 -7.96 -23.16 0.08
C SER A 218 -8.16 -21.82 -0.62
N PHE A 219 -7.88 -20.70 0.07
CA PHE A 219 -7.91 -19.36 -0.52
C PHE A 219 -6.85 -19.20 -1.62
N LEU A 220 -5.61 -19.62 -1.38
CA LEU A 220 -4.53 -19.60 -2.37
C LEU A 220 -4.85 -20.49 -3.57
N LEU A 221 -5.40 -21.69 -3.34
CA LEU A 221 -5.79 -22.61 -4.41
C LEU A 221 -6.88 -22.00 -5.30
N PHE A 222 -7.93 -21.44 -4.69
CA PHE A 222 -9.03 -20.79 -5.41
C PHE A 222 -8.52 -19.64 -6.29
N TRP A 223 -7.80 -18.69 -5.70
CA TRP A 223 -7.30 -17.54 -6.46
C TRP A 223 -6.24 -17.94 -7.49
N GLY A 224 -5.41 -18.96 -7.20
CA GLY A 224 -4.45 -19.49 -8.16
C GLY A 224 -5.13 -19.98 -9.45
N TRP A 225 -6.24 -20.70 -9.33
CA TRP A 225 -7.07 -21.08 -10.48
C TRP A 225 -7.72 -19.88 -11.17
N VAL A 226 -8.23 -18.91 -10.41
CA VAL A 226 -8.79 -17.67 -10.99
C VAL A 226 -7.73 -16.95 -11.82
N PHE A 227 -6.48 -16.83 -11.34
CA PHE A 227 -5.37 -16.27 -12.12
C PHE A 227 -5.14 -17.05 -13.41
N ILE A 228 -5.02 -18.39 -13.37
CA ILE A 228 -4.79 -19.21 -14.56
C ILE A 228 -5.92 -19.07 -15.59
N VAL A 229 -7.17 -19.19 -15.15
CA VAL A 229 -8.34 -19.12 -16.02
C VAL A 229 -8.41 -17.75 -16.67
N THR A 230 -8.36 -16.69 -15.87
CA THR A 230 -8.49 -15.30 -16.36
C THR A 230 -7.36 -14.92 -17.31
N THR A 231 -6.13 -15.35 -17.01
CA THR A 231 -4.97 -15.16 -17.90
C THR A 231 -5.17 -15.86 -19.24
N THR A 232 -5.71 -17.08 -19.23
CA THR A 232 -5.99 -17.85 -20.45
C THR A 232 -7.06 -17.15 -21.29
N PHE A 233 -8.14 -16.66 -20.66
CA PHE A 233 -9.16 -15.86 -21.35
C PHE A 233 -8.56 -14.59 -21.97
N ILE A 234 -7.72 -13.86 -21.25
CA ILE A 234 -7.07 -12.65 -21.76
C ILE A 234 -6.12 -12.98 -22.91
N ALA A 235 -5.31 -14.02 -22.80
CA ALA A 235 -4.37 -14.43 -23.82
C ALA A 235 -5.05 -14.77 -25.15
N ILE A 236 -6.21 -15.45 -25.10
CA ILE A 236 -6.97 -15.91 -26.26
C ILE A 236 -7.87 -14.80 -26.84
N PHE A 237 -8.71 -14.17 -26.01
CA PHE A 237 -9.77 -13.30 -26.51
C PHE A 237 -9.32 -11.85 -26.67
N LYS A 238 -8.40 -11.36 -25.83
CA LYS A 238 -7.96 -9.98 -25.88
C LYS A 238 -6.83 -9.82 -26.90
N HIS A 239 -7.18 -9.33 -28.06
CA HIS A 239 -6.21 -8.97 -29.10
C HIS A 239 -5.70 -7.54 -28.83
N GLU A 240 -4.38 -7.38 -28.86
CA GLU A 240 -3.78 -6.05 -28.94
C GLU A 240 -3.89 -5.58 -30.39
N ALA A 241 -4.31 -4.33 -30.60
CA ALA A 241 -4.10 -3.72 -31.90
C ALA A 241 -2.60 -3.76 -32.16
N ASN A 242 -2.18 -4.46 -33.22
CA ASN A 242 -0.79 -4.41 -33.65
C ASN A 242 -0.48 -2.93 -33.87
N ASP A 243 0.46 -2.37 -33.10
CA ASP A 243 1.10 -1.13 -33.49
C ASP A 243 1.78 -1.44 -34.84
N THR A 244 1.08 -1.20 -35.94
CA THR A 244 1.57 -1.31 -37.32
C THR A 244 2.57 -0.18 -37.54
N VAL A 245 3.71 -0.27 -36.85
CA VAL A 245 4.87 0.59 -37.06
C VAL A 245 5.85 -0.22 -37.89
N ASN A 246 5.85 0.07 -39.20
CA ASN A 246 6.86 -0.21 -40.19
C ASN A 246 7.95 -1.22 -39.79
N THR A 247 7.86 -2.41 -40.37
CA THR A 247 8.67 -3.63 -40.22
C THR A 247 10.19 -3.45 -40.43
N LYS A 248 10.71 -2.23 -40.62
CA LYS A 248 12.15 -1.92 -40.77
C LYS A 248 12.79 -1.22 -39.55
N GLU A 249 12.02 -0.68 -38.60
CA GLU A 249 12.56 -0.05 -37.37
C GLU A 249 12.40 -0.90 -36.10
N SER A 250 11.73 -2.05 -36.21
CA SER A 250 11.40 -2.91 -35.06
C SER A 250 12.59 -3.68 -34.47
N GLN A 251 13.73 -3.76 -35.15
CA GLN A 251 14.85 -4.61 -34.70
C GLN A 251 15.91 -3.88 -33.87
N THR A 252 15.77 -2.58 -33.59
CA THR A 252 16.82 -1.82 -32.87
C THR A 252 16.29 -0.86 -31.79
N LYS A 253 15.09 -1.12 -31.23
CA LYS A 253 14.53 -0.36 -30.09
C LYS A 253 14.93 -0.89 -28.70
N GLY A 254 15.61 -2.04 -28.63
CA GLY A 254 15.75 -2.79 -27.37
C GLY A 254 16.63 -2.17 -26.29
N MET A 255 17.79 -1.57 -26.63
CA MET A 255 18.76 -1.12 -25.61
C MET A 255 18.87 0.42 -25.52
N LYS A 256 18.87 1.12 -26.66
CA LYS A 256 18.99 2.58 -26.67
C LYS A 256 17.78 3.26 -26.01
N ASP A 257 16.58 2.73 -26.18
CA ASP A 257 15.38 3.30 -25.56
C ASP A 257 15.33 3.03 -24.06
N ILE A 258 15.78 1.86 -23.60
CA ILE A 258 15.97 1.56 -22.17
C ILE A 258 16.96 2.55 -21.55
N VAL A 259 18.13 2.72 -22.18
CA VAL A 259 19.16 3.67 -21.72
C VAL A 259 18.61 5.10 -21.70
N ASN A 260 17.84 5.49 -22.72
CA ASN A 260 17.20 6.81 -22.78
C ASN A 260 16.17 7.00 -21.66
N ALA A 261 15.35 6.00 -21.36
CA ALA A 261 14.38 6.04 -20.27
C ALA A 261 15.07 6.19 -18.91
N TYR A 262 16.13 5.42 -18.65
CA TYR A 262 16.94 5.61 -17.43
C TYR A 262 17.65 6.97 -17.41
N LYS A 263 18.13 7.47 -18.55
CA LYS A 263 18.74 8.80 -18.65
C LYS A 263 17.74 9.91 -18.34
N GLN A 264 16.50 9.80 -18.82
CA GLN A 264 15.41 10.70 -18.47
C GLN A 264 15.10 10.65 -16.97
N LEU A 265 14.93 9.45 -16.41
CA LEU A 265 14.69 9.27 -14.98
C LEU A 265 15.82 9.89 -14.13
N TYR A 266 17.07 9.63 -14.50
CA TYR A 266 18.25 10.21 -13.87
C TYR A 266 18.26 11.74 -13.95
N THR A 267 17.79 12.31 -15.07
CA THR A 267 17.67 13.76 -15.24
C THR A 267 16.62 14.35 -14.30
N ILE A 268 15.46 13.69 -14.13
CA ILE A 268 14.42 14.10 -13.17
C ILE A 268 14.96 14.08 -11.74
N VAL A 269 15.62 12.99 -11.33
CA VAL A 269 16.22 12.85 -9.99
C VAL A 269 17.34 13.88 -9.75
N LYS A 270 17.96 14.42 -10.80
CA LYS A 270 18.95 15.50 -10.67
C LYS A 270 18.35 16.87 -10.39
N LEU A 271 17.06 17.08 -10.66
CA LEU A 271 16.42 18.37 -10.41
C LEU A 271 16.47 18.72 -8.90
N PRO A 272 16.95 19.91 -8.50
CA PRO A 272 17.06 20.29 -7.09
C PRO A 272 15.71 20.27 -6.35
N ALA A 273 14.63 20.66 -7.04
CA ALA A 273 13.28 20.62 -6.51
C ALA A 273 12.84 19.18 -6.20
N VAL A 274 13.09 18.25 -7.12
CA VAL A 274 12.81 16.81 -6.96
C VAL A 274 13.61 16.23 -5.82
N ARG A 275 14.92 16.47 -5.73
CA ARG A 275 15.76 15.95 -4.63
C ARG A 275 15.24 16.38 -3.26
N THR A 276 14.85 17.64 -3.13
CA THR A 276 14.33 18.15 -1.86
C THR A 276 12.96 17.54 -1.54
N LEU A 277 12.09 17.38 -2.55
CA LEU A 277 10.81 16.68 -2.38
C LEU A 277 11.02 15.20 -2.02
N THR A 278 11.96 14.52 -2.67
CA THR A 278 12.32 13.14 -2.39
C THR A 278 12.78 12.98 -0.94
N LEU A 279 13.63 13.86 -0.45
CA LEU A 279 14.06 13.86 0.95
C LEU A 279 12.88 14.03 1.91
N VAL A 280 11.96 14.96 1.60
CA VAL A 280 10.74 15.19 2.38
C VAL A 280 9.88 13.92 2.40
N LEU A 281 9.56 13.34 1.25
CA LEU A 281 8.72 12.14 1.14
C LEU A 281 9.35 10.92 1.82
N PHE A 282 10.68 10.77 1.69
CA PHE A 282 11.41 9.64 2.25
C PHE A 282 11.47 9.67 3.78
N THR A 283 11.45 10.85 4.40
CA THR A 283 11.64 11.01 5.86
C THR A 283 10.37 11.39 6.63
N ALA A 284 9.34 11.91 5.96
CA ALA A 284 8.15 12.46 6.60
C ALA A 284 7.38 11.49 7.51
N LYS A 285 7.43 10.18 7.21
CA LYS A 285 6.63 9.18 7.92
C LYS A 285 7.32 8.56 9.14
N LEU A 286 8.57 8.93 9.43
CA LEU A 286 9.28 8.52 10.65
C LEU A 286 8.53 8.87 11.94
N GLY A 287 7.74 9.96 11.91
CA GLY A 287 6.95 10.37 13.07
C GLY A 287 5.76 9.47 13.40
N PHE A 288 5.38 8.57 12.48
CA PHE A 288 4.15 7.78 12.58
C PHE A 288 4.37 6.28 12.44
N CYS A 289 5.59 5.82 12.17
CA CYS A 289 5.87 4.42 11.82
C CYS A 289 5.51 3.42 12.93
N ALA A 290 5.77 3.75 14.19
CA ALA A 290 5.33 2.93 15.33
C ALA A 290 3.79 2.78 15.36
N SER A 291 3.06 3.87 15.09
CA SER A 291 1.59 3.83 15.05
C SER A 291 1.04 3.01 13.88
N ASP A 292 1.71 3.07 12.72
CA ASP A 292 1.23 2.44 11.48
C ASP A 292 1.61 0.96 11.38
N ALA A 293 2.81 0.59 11.82
CA ALA A 293 3.32 -0.77 11.67
C ALA A 293 3.03 -1.66 12.88
N VAL A 294 3.05 -1.10 14.10
CA VAL A 294 3.09 -1.89 15.34
C VAL A 294 1.76 -1.90 16.09
N SER A 295 0.99 -0.80 16.09
CA SER A 295 -0.20 -0.67 16.95
C SER A 295 -1.26 -1.76 16.72
N GLY A 296 -1.51 -2.13 15.46
CA GLY A 296 -2.46 -3.21 15.14
C GLY A 296 -2.01 -4.56 15.70
N LEU A 297 -0.72 -4.89 15.58
CA LEU A 297 -0.14 -6.12 16.12
C LEU A 297 -0.18 -6.15 17.65
N LYS A 298 0.07 -5.01 18.30
CA LYS A 298 -0.02 -4.86 19.76
C LYS A 298 -1.45 -4.99 20.29
N LEU A 299 -2.45 -4.51 19.55
CA LEU A 299 -3.85 -4.74 19.90
C LEU A 299 -4.23 -6.22 19.83
N VAL A 300 -3.72 -6.94 18.82
CA VAL A 300 -3.91 -8.40 18.72
C VAL A 300 -3.20 -9.12 19.87
N GLU A 301 -1.96 -8.73 20.19
CA GLU A 301 -1.19 -9.27 21.33
C GLU A 301 -1.91 -9.00 22.67
N ALA A 302 -2.62 -7.88 22.79
CA ALA A 302 -3.44 -7.53 23.96
C ALA A 302 -4.80 -8.26 24.01
N GLY A 303 -5.11 -9.14 23.04
CA GLY A 303 -6.30 -9.99 23.04
C GLY A 303 -7.44 -9.53 22.14
N VAL A 304 -7.27 -8.46 21.35
CA VAL A 304 -8.30 -8.05 20.38
C VAL A 304 -8.35 -9.05 19.22
N PRO A 305 -9.53 -9.59 18.86
CA PRO A 305 -9.65 -10.47 17.69
C PRO A 305 -9.17 -9.77 16.41
N ARG A 306 -8.31 -10.44 15.63
CA ARG A 306 -7.70 -9.90 14.40
C ARG A 306 -8.74 -9.57 13.32
N GLU A 307 -9.81 -10.36 13.26
CA GLU A 307 -10.96 -10.17 12.39
C GLU A 307 -11.73 -8.89 12.74
N ASP A 308 -11.88 -8.56 14.01
CA ASP A 308 -12.57 -7.34 14.43
C ASP A 308 -11.78 -6.10 13.98
N LEU A 309 -10.44 -6.14 14.12
CA LEU A 309 -9.57 -5.08 13.57
C LEU A 309 -9.66 -4.97 12.06
N ALA A 310 -9.69 -6.10 11.34
CA ALA A 310 -9.83 -6.11 9.89
C ALA A 310 -11.19 -5.53 9.45
N LEU A 311 -12.27 -5.86 10.17
CA LEU A 311 -13.62 -5.38 9.89
C LEU A 311 -13.79 -3.88 10.12
N LEU A 312 -12.93 -3.24 10.93
CA LEU A 312 -12.91 -1.78 11.04
C LEU A 312 -12.70 -1.10 9.68
N ALA A 313 -12.04 -1.77 8.73
CA ALA A 313 -11.85 -1.22 7.39
C ALA A 313 -13.17 -1.00 6.63
N VAL A 314 -14.21 -1.82 6.88
CA VAL A 314 -15.50 -1.74 6.17
C VAL A 314 -16.20 -0.39 6.37
N PRO A 315 -16.49 0.06 7.61
CA PRO A 315 -17.11 1.37 7.84
C PRO A 315 -16.17 2.53 7.52
N LEU A 316 -14.88 2.30 7.34
CA LEU A 316 -13.94 3.32 6.89
C LEU A 316 -14.02 3.57 5.38
N VAL A 317 -14.43 2.61 4.55
CA VAL A 317 -14.52 2.77 3.08
C VAL A 317 -15.30 4.02 2.65
N PRO A 318 -16.50 4.32 3.20
CA PRO A 318 -17.20 5.57 2.90
C PRO A 318 -16.36 6.81 3.20
N VAL A 319 -15.60 6.82 4.31
CA VAL A 319 -14.68 7.92 4.64
C VAL A 319 -13.62 8.06 3.55
N GLN A 320 -13.04 6.95 3.08
CA GLN A 320 -12.03 6.97 2.01
C GLN A 320 -12.55 7.54 0.68
N ILE A 321 -13.83 7.29 0.36
CA ILE A 321 -14.45 7.76 -0.89
C ILE A 321 -14.87 9.23 -0.77
N ILE A 322 -15.46 9.62 0.37
CA ILE A 322 -16.03 10.95 0.58
C ILE A 322 -14.93 11.99 0.86
N MET A 323 -13.88 11.62 1.60
CA MET A 323 -12.83 12.56 2.02
C MET A 323 -12.12 13.26 0.85
N PRO A 324 -11.67 12.58 -0.22
CA PRO A 324 -11.06 13.23 -1.37
C PRO A 324 -11.98 14.28 -2.02
N VAL A 325 -13.29 14.02 -2.09
CA VAL A 325 -14.27 14.95 -2.66
C VAL A 325 -14.41 16.21 -1.80
N ILE A 326 -14.47 16.06 -0.48
CA ILE A 326 -14.52 17.19 0.46
C ILE A 326 -13.22 18.00 0.40
N LEU A 327 -12.08 17.32 0.34
CA LEU A 327 -10.75 17.93 0.36
C LEU A 327 -10.35 18.53 -0.99
N ALA A 328 -11.00 18.17 -2.10
CA ALA A 328 -10.69 18.67 -3.44
C ALA A 328 -10.66 20.21 -3.49
N LYS A 329 -11.62 20.87 -2.82
CA LYS A 329 -11.67 22.35 -2.75
C LYS A 329 -10.44 22.98 -2.07
N HIS A 330 -9.78 22.23 -1.19
CA HIS A 330 -8.61 22.69 -0.44
C HIS A 330 -7.29 22.33 -1.14
N THR A 331 -7.30 21.39 -2.09
CA THR A 331 -6.11 20.93 -2.81
C THR A 331 -5.97 21.47 -4.23
N THR A 332 -7.03 22.03 -4.82
CA THR A 332 -6.99 22.71 -6.14
C THR A 332 -6.30 24.08 -6.12
N GLY A 333 -5.95 24.59 -4.94
CA GLY A 333 -5.30 25.90 -4.78
C GLY A 333 -3.81 25.93 -5.15
N PRO A 334 -3.15 27.11 -5.01
CA PRO A 334 -1.73 27.26 -5.32
C PRO A 334 -0.80 26.49 -4.38
N ALA A 335 -1.26 26.09 -3.19
CA ALA A 335 -0.46 25.53 -2.11
C ALA A 335 -1.09 24.24 -1.53
N PRO A 336 -1.17 23.13 -2.29
CA PRO A 336 -1.82 21.89 -1.83
C PRO A 336 -1.16 21.28 -0.59
N LEU A 337 0.17 21.39 -0.45
CA LEU A 337 0.92 20.89 0.70
C LEU A 337 0.66 21.68 2.00
N SER A 338 -0.06 22.81 1.95
CA SER A 338 -0.51 23.50 3.16
C SER A 338 -1.51 22.67 3.96
N LEU A 339 -2.39 21.90 3.30
CA LEU A 339 -3.29 20.95 3.94
C LEU A 339 -2.48 19.85 4.65
N TRP A 340 -1.45 19.34 3.97
CA TRP A 340 -0.54 18.33 4.51
C TRP A 340 0.13 18.81 5.81
N LEU A 341 0.66 20.04 5.84
CA LEU A 341 1.29 20.63 7.02
C LEU A 341 0.31 20.87 8.18
N ARG A 342 -0.97 21.13 7.91
CA ARG A 342 -2.01 21.27 8.95
C ARG A 342 -2.44 19.92 9.52
N ALA A 343 -2.49 18.89 8.69
CA ALA A 343 -2.84 17.52 9.11
C ALA A 343 -1.71 16.83 9.88
N PHE A 344 -0.44 17.15 9.57
CA PHE A 344 0.74 16.53 10.19
C PHE A 344 0.75 16.52 11.73
N PRO A 345 0.51 17.63 12.46
CA PRO A 345 0.48 17.60 13.93
C PRO A 345 -0.67 16.76 14.47
N LEU A 346 -1.85 16.77 13.83
CA LEU A 346 -2.97 15.90 14.21
C LEU A 346 -2.61 14.42 14.00
N ARG A 347 -1.88 14.13 12.92
CA ARG A 347 -1.38 12.80 12.62
C ARG A 347 -0.37 12.30 13.66
N LEU A 348 0.45 13.19 14.23
CA LEU A 348 1.41 12.85 15.29
C LEU A 348 0.70 12.43 16.58
N LEU A 349 -0.48 12.98 16.86
CA LEU A 349 -1.27 12.61 18.05
C LEU A 349 -1.78 11.18 18.00
N VAL A 350 -1.90 10.57 16.82
CA VAL A 350 -2.40 9.19 16.69
C VAL A 350 -1.46 8.20 17.40
N GLY A 351 -0.15 8.39 17.36
CA GLY A 351 0.80 7.49 18.02
C GLY A 351 0.56 7.39 19.53
N PRO A 352 0.59 8.52 20.26
CA PRO A 352 0.25 8.53 21.69
C PRO A 352 -1.16 8.01 22.00
N LEU A 353 -2.17 8.37 21.19
CA LEU A 353 -3.54 7.88 21.39
C LEU A 353 -3.66 6.36 21.20
N ALA A 354 -2.96 5.80 20.21
CA ALA A 354 -2.89 4.36 19.98
C ALA A 354 -2.14 3.65 21.11
N ALA A 355 -1.05 4.23 21.61
CA ALA A 355 -0.32 3.71 22.76
C ALA A 355 -1.19 3.68 24.03
N ILE A 356 -1.92 4.77 24.31
CA ILE A 356 -2.86 4.81 25.43
C ILE A 356 -3.94 3.74 25.27
N LEU A 357 -4.49 3.58 24.07
CA LEU A 357 -5.51 2.56 23.84
C LEU A 357 -4.96 1.15 24.09
N VAL A 358 -3.80 0.81 23.52
CA VAL A 358 -3.11 -0.48 23.74
C VAL A 358 -2.86 -0.74 25.23
N ALA A 359 -2.44 0.27 26.00
CA ALA A 359 -2.20 0.14 27.43
C ALA A 359 -3.49 -0.14 28.23
N LEU A 360 -4.61 0.44 27.80
CA LEU A 360 -5.92 0.26 28.43
C LEU A 360 -6.64 -1.01 27.96
N THR A 361 -6.29 -1.54 26.78
CA THR A 361 -6.96 -2.70 26.17
C THR A 361 -7.12 -3.88 27.14
N PRO A 362 -6.08 -4.36 27.86
CA PRO A 362 -6.24 -5.50 28.77
C PRO A 362 -7.24 -5.25 29.91
N THR A 363 -7.40 -3.99 30.34
CA THR A 363 -8.35 -3.63 31.42
C THR A 363 -9.77 -3.42 30.92
N LEU A 364 -9.94 -3.10 29.63
CA LEU A 364 -11.21 -2.80 29.00
C LEU A 364 -11.81 -4.01 28.27
N LEU A 365 -10.99 -5.02 27.99
CA LEU A 365 -11.42 -6.29 27.40
C LEU A 365 -12.04 -7.16 28.50
N SER A 366 -13.32 -7.50 28.35
CA SER A 366 -13.99 -8.47 29.21
C SER A 366 -13.71 -9.90 28.74
N ASP A 367 -13.87 -10.89 29.62
CA ASP A 367 -13.70 -12.33 29.30
C ASP A 367 -14.58 -12.82 28.12
N SER A 368 -15.65 -12.09 27.79
CA SER A 368 -16.56 -12.37 26.67
C SER A 368 -16.23 -11.64 25.36
N GLY A 369 -15.05 -11.00 25.27
CA GLY A 369 -14.58 -10.26 24.11
C GLY A 369 -14.72 -8.73 24.26
N PRO A 370 -14.47 -7.97 23.18
CA PRO A 370 -14.47 -6.51 23.23
C PRO A 370 -15.89 -5.96 23.45
N SER A 371 -16.03 -5.12 24.49
CA SER A 371 -17.28 -4.40 24.79
C SER A 371 -17.64 -3.41 23.67
N TYR A 372 -18.94 -3.12 23.49
CA TYR A 372 -19.39 -2.14 22.49
C TYR A 372 -18.77 -0.74 22.71
N SER A 373 -18.54 -0.35 23.97
CA SER A 373 -17.87 0.91 24.32
C SER A 373 -16.41 0.90 23.86
N TYR A 374 -15.69 -0.19 24.06
CA TYR A 374 -14.32 -0.34 23.58
C TYR A 374 -14.25 -0.27 22.04
N LEU A 375 -15.13 -1.00 21.34
CA LEU A 375 -15.22 -0.96 19.88
C LEU A 375 -15.53 0.45 19.36
N PHE A 376 -16.37 1.22 20.05
CA PHE A 376 -16.66 2.60 19.68
C PHE A 376 -15.44 3.52 19.84
N ILE A 377 -14.67 3.38 20.93
CA ILE A 377 -13.42 4.15 21.13
C ILE A 377 -12.39 3.80 20.06
N LEU A 378 -12.21 2.50 19.81
CA LEU A 378 -11.32 1.97 18.78
C LEU A 378 -11.71 2.50 17.39
N MET A 379 -12.99 2.42 17.02
CA MET A 379 -13.51 2.95 15.76
C MET A 379 -13.26 4.46 15.64
N SER A 380 -13.49 5.22 16.70
CA SER A 380 -13.29 6.67 16.71
C SER A 380 -11.83 7.04 16.46
N LEU A 381 -10.89 6.32 17.09
CA LEU A 381 -9.46 6.49 16.86
C LEU A 381 -9.07 6.15 15.41
N TYR A 382 -9.60 5.06 14.86
CA TYR A 382 -9.35 4.65 13.48
C TYR A 382 -9.91 5.65 12.47
N VAL A 383 -11.13 6.17 12.67
CA VAL A 383 -11.70 7.24 11.83
C VAL A 383 -10.83 8.49 11.88
N PHE A 384 -10.36 8.88 13.07
CA PHE A 384 -9.45 10.03 13.23
C PHE A 384 -8.11 9.81 12.50
N HIS A 385 -7.49 8.63 12.67
CA HIS A 385 -6.27 8.22 11.99
C HIS A 385 -6.42 8.29 10.47
N GLN A 386 -7.46 7.64 9.93
CA GLN A 386 -7.74 7.61 8.50
C GLN A 386 -8.00 9.00 7.94
N THR A 387 -8.78 9.83 8.63
CA THR A 387 -9.04 11.21 8.22
C THR A 387 -7.74 12.01 8.07
N CYS A 388 -6.83 11.92 9.05
CA CYS A 388 -5.53 12.58 8.98
C CYS A 388 -4.67 12.04 7.83
N LEU A 389 -4.65 10.72 7.66
CA LEU A 389 -3.90 10.05 6.59
C LEU A 389 -4.39 10.49 5.20
N TYR A 390 -5.70 10.53 4.96
CA TYR A 390 -6.27 10.96 3.68
C TYR A 390 -6.05 12.46 3.41
N CYS A 391 -6.14 13.32 4.42
CA CYS A 391 -5.76 14.73 4.29
C CYS A 391 -4.32 14.88 3.76
N MET A 392 -3.40 14.06 4.27
CA MET A 392 -2.02 14.06 3.82
C MET A 392 -1.88 13.45 2.41
N PHE A 393 -2.48 12.29 2.17
CA PHE A 393 -2.39 11.59 0.89
C PHE A 393 -2.90 12.44 -0.28
N VAL A 394 -4.11 13.01 -0.16
CA VAL A 394 -4.73 13.83 -1.23
C VAL A 394 -3.92 15.10 -1.50
N ALA A 395 -3.35 15.72 -0.46
CA ALA A 395 -2.49 16.89 -0.61
C ALA A 395 -1.20 16.59 -1.39
N VAL A 396 -0.57 15.45 -1.13
CA VAL A 396 0.64 15.01 -1.83
C VAL A 396 0.33 14.63 -3.27
N MET A 397 -0.76 13.88 -3.52
CA MET A 397 -1.17 13.50 -4.88
C MET A 397 -1.52 14.72 -5.73
N ALA A 398 -2.24 15.70 -5.17
CA ALA A 398 -2.53 16.97 -5.85
C ALA A 398 -1.24 17.75 -6.17
N PHE A 399 -0.26 17.72 -5.27
CA PHE A 399 1.04 18.32 -5.52
C PHE A 399 1.80 17.61 -6.64
N PHE A 400 1.82 16.27 -6.66
CA PHE A 400 2.48 15.48 -7.70
C PHE A 400 1.90 15.76 -9.09
N ALA A 401 0.57 15.78 -9.20
CA ALA A 401 -0.11 16.10 -10.45
C ALA A 401 0.22 17.53 -10.94
N LYS A 402 0.41 18.48 -10.02
CA LYS A 402 0.76 19.86 -10.35
C LYS A 402 2.20 20.03 -10.83
N VAL A 403 3.15 19.31 -10.23
CA VAL A 403 4.60 19.51 -10.50
C VAL A 403 5.16 18.59 -11.57
N SER A 404 4.47 17.51 -11.92
CA SER A 404 4.95 16.56 -12.92
C SER A 404 4.95 17.18 -14.31
N ASP A 405 6.08 17.13 -15.00
CA ASP A 405 6.23 17.64 -16.35
C ASP A 405 5.30 16.89 -17.32
N PRO A 406 4.38 17.57 -18.03
CA PRO A 406 3.45 16.92 -18.97
C PRO A 406 4.15 16.07 -20.04
N ALA A 407 5.37 16.43 -20.45
CA ALA A 407 6.10 15.71 -21.49
C ALA A 407 6.60 14.32 -21.05
N VAL A 408 6.79 14.12 -19.75
CA VAL A 408 7.27 12.85 -19.15
C VAL A 408 6.41 12.45 -17.93
N GLY A 409 5.15 12.88 -17.92
CA GLY A 409 4.29 12.86 -16.73
C GLY A 409 4.11 11.46 -16.14
N GLY A 410 4.04 10.43 -16.98
CA GLY A 410 3.95 9.03 -16.55
C GLY A 410 5.16 8.60 -15.71
N THR A 411 6.37 8.70 -16.26
CA THR A 411 7.61 8.34 -15.55
C THR A 411 7.84 9.19 -14.31
N TYR A 412 7.50 10.49 -14.38
CA TYR A 412 7.64 11.43 -13.27
C TYR A 412 6.71 11.06 -12.10
N MET A 413 5.42 10.84 -12.38
CA MET A 413 4.44 10.42 -11.37
C MET A 413 4.81 9.08 -10.74
N THR A 414 5.24 8.12 -11.54
CA THR A 414 5.69 6.81 -11.04
C THR A 414 6.89 6.96 -10.11
N LEU A 415 7.88 7.79 -10.45
CA LEU A 415 9.01 8.07 -9.56
C LEU A 415 8.56 8.65 -8.21
N LEU A 416 7.69 9.66 -8.22
CA LEU A 416 7.23 10.30 -6.98
C LEU A 416 6.41 9.34 -6.11
N ASN A 417 5.55 8.52 -6.72
CA ASN A 417 4.80 7.47 -6.02
C ASN A 417 5.73 6.41 -5.43
N THR A 418 6.73 5.95 -6.20
CA THR A 418 7.78 5.04 -5.74
C THR A 418 8.48 5.58 -4.50
N VAL A 419 8.92 6.84 -4.53
CA VAL A 419 9.60 7.47 -3.39
C VAL A 419 8.66 7.61 -2.18
N SER A 420 7.40 7.96 -2.40
CA SER A 420 6.39 8.07 -1.34
C SER A 420 6.10 6.71 -0.68
N ASN A 421 6.00 5.64 -1.48
CA ASN A 421 5.82 4.27 -0.99
C ASN A 421 7.06 3.82 -0.20
N LEU A 422 8.26 4.08 -0.74
CA LEU A 422 9.50 3.74 -0.05
C LEU A 422 9.59 4.46 1.30
N GLY A 423 9.25 5.75 1.34
CA GLY A 423 9.16 6.54 2.57
C GLY A 423 8.13 6.04 3.59
N THR A 424 7.30 5.06 3.23
CA THR A 424 6.38 4.35 4.14
C THR A 424 6.95 3.00 4.56
N ASN A 425 7.51 2.25 3.62
CA ASN A 425 7.93 0.88 3.86
C ASN A 425 9.19 0.82 4.73
N TRP A 426 10.22 1.64 4.45
CA TRP A 426 11.47 1.55 5.23
C TRP A 426 11.29 1.95 6.71
N PRO A 427 10.50 3.00 7.08
CA PRO A 427 10.25 3.31 8.49
C PRO A 427 9.42 2.22 9.17
N ASN A 428 8.46 1.62 8.47
CA ASN A 428 7.63 0.55 9.03
C ASN A 428 8.46 -0.71 9.30
N THR A 429 9.34 -1.11 8.36
CA THR A 429 10.28 -2.21 8.57
C THR A 429 11.22 -1.92 9.73
N LEU A 430 11.76 -0.70 9.81
CA LEU A 430 12.64 -0.28 10.91
C LEU A 430 11.90 -0.31 12.26
N ALA A 431 10.64 0.15 12.29
CA ALA A 431 9.81 0.15 13.48
C ALA A 431 9.62 -1.26 14.04
N LEU A 432 9.15 -2.18 13.20
CA LEU A 432 9.00 -3.59 13.57
C LEU A 432 10.29 -4.19 14.09
N TRP A 433 11.42 -3.93 13.41
CA TRP A 433 12.72 -4.46 13.84
C TRP A 433 13.15 -3.87 15.20
N ALA A 434 12.89 -2.58 15.44
CA ALA A 434 13.32 -1.89 16.65
C ALA A 434 12.59 -2.37 17.92
N ILE A 435 11.35 -2.88 17.82
CA ILE A 435 10.55 -3.31 18.97
C ILE A 435 11.29 -4.32 19.85
N ASP A 436 11.84 -5.39 19.25
CA ASP A 436 12.50 -6.44 20.03
C ASP A 436 13.77 -5.92 20.71
N HIS A 437 14.50 -4.98 20.08
CA HIS A 437 15.71 -4.36 20.64
C HIS A 437 15.42 -3.30 21.70
N LEU A 438 14.22 -2.72 21.69
CA LEU A 438 13.76 -1.73 22.67
C LEU A 438 12.99 -2.38 23.83
N THR A 439 12.67 -3.68 23.75
CA THR A 439 11.89 -4.38 24.77
C THR A 439 12.79 -4.95 25.86
N PHE A 440 12.54 -4.58 27.11
CA PHE A 440 13.27 -5.07 28.27
C PHE A 440 12.45 -6.09 29.04
N LYS A 441 13.01 -7.29 29.22
CA LYS A 441 12.39 -8.41 29.93
C LYS A 441 13.13 -8.69 31.26
N SER A 442 12.47 -9.40 32.15
CA SER A 442 13.05 -9.87 33.41
C SER A 442 12.46 -11.22 33.81
N CYS A 443 13.30 -12.14 34.28
CA CYS A 443 12.85 -13.42 34.81
C CYS A 443 12.10 -13.21 36.15
N SER A 444 10.91 -13.78 36.29
CA SER A 444 10.12 -13.78 37.52
C SER A 444 9.88 -15.21 38.01
N GLY A 445 9.91 -15.45 39.32
CA GLY A 445 9.55 -16.75 39.89
C GLY A 445 10.68 -17.78 39.97
N SER A 446 11.93 -17.39 39.73
CA SER A 446 13.13 -18.22 39.95
C SER A 446 14.10 -17.56 40.94
N THR A 447 15.14 -18.28 41.36
CA THR A 447 16.26 -17.74 42.17
C THR A 447 17.21 -16.84 41.38
N LEU A 448 17.03 -16.73 40.05
CA LEU A 448 17.81 -15.86 39.17
C LEU A 448 17.24 -14.44 39.16
N ILE A 449 17.84 -13.57 39.97
CA ILE A 449 17.44 -12.16 40.09
C ILE A 449 18.00 -11.31 38.93
N ASP A 450 19.13 -11.71 38.34
CA ASP A 450 19.86 -10.93 37.31
C ASP A 450 19.64 -11.41 35.86
N ASN A 451 18.67 -12.29 35.61
CA ASN A 451 18.39 -12.77 34.24
C ASN A 451 17.43 -11.82 33.51
N THR A 452 17.95 -11.20 32.44
CA THR A 452 17.23 -10.22 31.61
C THR A 452 16.40 -10.82 30.48
N CYS A 453 16.41 -12.15 30.30
CA CYS A 453 15.75 -12.84 29.19
C CYS A 453 16.01 -12.18 27.81
N ALA A 454 17.20 -11.62 27.63
CA ALA A 454 17.57 -10.85 26.44
C ALA A 454 17.98 -11.78 25.29
N SER A 455 18.57 -12.93 25.62
CA SER A 455 18.94 -13.97 24.64
C SER A 455 18.02 -15.19 24.72
N PRO A 456 17.93 -16.00 23.65
CA PRO A 456 17.22 -17.29 23.69
C PRO A 456 17.75 -18.20 24.79
N LEU A 457 19.08 -18.19 25.03
CA LEU A 457 19.74 -18.94 26.10
C LEU A 457 19.27 -18.49 27.49
N GLU A 458 19.25 -17.17 27.74
CA GLU A 458 18.75 -16.61 29.00
C GLU A 458 17.26 -16.94 29.22
N THR A 459 16.48 -16.97 28.13
CA THR A 459 15.06 -17.34 28.18
C THR A 459 14.88 -18.82 28.55
N GLU A 460 15.67 -19.71 27.96
CA GLU A 460 15.67 -21.14 28.31
C GLU A 460 16.16 -21.38 29.73
N GLU A 461 17.18 -20.64 30.19
CA GLU A 461 17.69 -20.71 31.55
C GLU A 461 16.67 -20.22 32.59
N CYS A 462 15.93 -19.15 32.29
CA CYS A 462 14.83 -18.70 33.16
C CYS A 462 13.73 -19.78 33.27
N LYS A 463 13.34 -20.38 32.14
CA LYS A 463 12.32 -21.44 32.10
C LYS A 463 12.77 -22.72 32.80
N SER A 464 14.03 -23.14 32.62
CA SER A 464 14.55 -24.35 33.25
C SER A 464 14.63 -24.25 34.77
N ASN A 465 14.76 -23.03 35.31
CA ASN A 465 14.71 -22.73 36.74
C ASN A 465 13.28 -22.42 37.25
N GLY A 466 12.24 -22.79 36.49
CA GLY A 466 10.84 -22.62 36.89
C GLY A 466 10.32 -21.17 36.83
N GLY A 467 11.10 -20.25 36.25
CA GLY A 467 10.72 -18.84 36.07
C GLY A 467 10.00 -18.57 34.76
N THR A 468 9.29 -17.44 34.70
CA THR A 468 8.68 -16.90 33.49
C THR A 468 9.30 -15.55 33.13
N CYS A 469 9.61 -15.36 31.85
CA CYS A 469 10.14 -14.10 31.34
C CYS A 469 8.99 -13.11 31.12
N ASN A 470 8.86 -12.15 32.03
CA ASN A 470 7.85 -11.09 31.94
C ASN A 470 8.46 -9.83 31.29
N ILE A 471 7.67 -9.15 30.47
CA ILE A 471 8.06 -7.87 29.88
C ILE A 471 7.96 -6.80 30.98
N ARG A 472 9.07 -6.12 31.27
CA ARG A 472 9.12 -5.02 32.23
C ARG A 472 8.83 -3.68 31.55
N ILE A 473 9.43 -3.47 30.39
CA ILE A 473 9.22 -2.28 29.57
C ILE A 473 9.04 -2.75 28.13
N ASP A 474 7.86 -2.51 27.56
CA ASP A 474 7.56 -2.84 26.18
C ASP A 474 8.16 -1.77 25.25
N GLY A 475 8.96 -2.23 24.28
CA GLY A 475 9.65 -1.36 23.32
C GLY A 475 8.70 -0.48 22.51
N PHE A 476 7.45 -0.89 22.35
CA PHE A 476 6.43 -0.11 21.63
C PHE A 476 6.19 1.27 22.23
N TYR A 477 6.13 1.39 23.57
CA TYR A 477 5.90 2.69 24.21
C TYR A 477 7.11 3.60 24.09
N ILE A 478 8.33 3.04 24.19
CA ILE A 478 9.58 3.78 23.96
C ILE A 478 9.62 4.28 22.52
N GLU A 479 9.31 3.40 21.57
CA GLU A 479 9.34 3.72 20.15
C GLU A 479 8.32 4.81 19.79
N VAL A 480 7.10 4.77 20.33
CA VAL A 480 6.09 5.83 20.12
C VAL A 480 6.61 7.19 20.59
N VAL A 481 7.31 7.26 21.72
CA VAL A 481 7.92 8.50 22.21
C VAL A 481 9.04 8.97 21.27
N ILE A 482 9.92 8.06 20.82
CA ILE A 482 10.99 8.37 19.86
C ILE A 482 10.39 8.90 18.55
N CYS A 483 9.40 8.23 17.98
CA CYS A 483 8.69 8.65 16.78
C CYS A 483 8.03 10.02 16.97
N LEU A 484 7.38 10.28 18.12
CA LEU A 484 6.75 11.56 18.38
C LEU A 484 7.78 12.71 18.40
N ILE A 485 8.91 12.51 19.08
CA ILE A 485 10.01 13.50 19.15
C ILE A 485 10.59 13.71 17.75
N ALA A 486 10.93 12.62 17.04
CA ALA A 486 11.47 12.69 15.69
C ALA A 486 10.50 13.41 14.73
N GLY A 487 9.20 13.11 14.82
CA GLY A 487 8.14 13.75 14.04
C GLY A 487 7.98 15.24 14.33
N PHE A 488 8.08 15.66 15.59
CA PHE A 488 8.02 17.07 15.95
C PHE A 488 9.24 17.85 15.43
N LEU A 489 10.44 17.30 15.61
CA LEU A 489 11.69 17.86 15.05
C LEU A 489 11.61 17.93 13.52
N TRP A 490 11.12 16.86 12.89
CA TRP A 490 10.90 16.81 11.46
C TRP A 490 9.93 17.89 10.99
N LEU A 491 8.82 18.12 11.71
CA LEU A 491 7.82 19.14 11.36
C LEU A 491 8.41 20.56 11.36
N GLN A 492 9.33 20.87 12.29
CA GLN A 492 9.99 22.19 12.33
C GLN A 492 10.81 22.45 11.06
N TRP A 493 11.56 21.45 10.61
CA TRP A 493 12.33 21.49 9.37
C TRP A 493 11.41 21.45 8.14
N GLY A 494 10.50 20.48 8.10
CA GLY A 494 9.60 20.18 6.99
C GLY A 494 8.68 21.35 6.66
N ARG A 495 8.18 22.09 7.66
CA ARG A 495 7.33 23.27 7.44
C ARG A 495 8.02 24.35 6.61
N LYS A 496 9.29 24.65 6.89
CA LYS A 496 10.09 25.63 6.13
C LYS A 496 10.37 25.10 4.71
N THR A 497 10.81 23.85 4.62
CA THR A 497 11.19 23.20 3.37
C THR A 497 10.00 23.07 2.41
N ILE A 498 8.87 22.55 2.87
CA ILE A 498 7.64 22.40 2.07
C ILE A 498 7.11 23.76 1.62
N SER A 499 7.13 24.76 2.51
CA SER A 499 6.68 26.12 2.17
C SER A 499 7.53 26.75 1.06
N ARG A 500 8.84 26.44 1.03
CA ARG A 500 9.73 26.86 -0.05
C ARG A 500 9.45 26.11 -1.36
N ILE A 501 9.37 24.78 -1.29
CA ILE A 501 9.18 23.91 -2.48
C ILE A 501 7.87 24.23 -3.19
N GLN A 502 6.76 24.40 -2.46
CA GLN A 502 5.46 24.65 -3.10
C GLN A 502 5.33 26.01 -3.79
N ARG A 503 6.25 26.95 -3.50
CA ARG A 503 6.31 28.29 -4.13
C ARG A 503 7.22 28.32 -5.36
N LEU A 504 7.94 27.24 -5.65
CA LEU A 504 8.81 27.18 -6.83
C LEU A 504 7.99 27.28 -8.12
N PRO A 505 8.49 28.00 -9.14
CA PRO A 505 7.82 28.06 -10.44
C PRO A 505 7.87 26.70 -11.14
N SER A 506 6.91 26.44 -12.05
CA SER A 506 6.82 25.18 -12.79
C SER A 506 8.11 24.82 -13.56
N SER A 507 8.87 25.82 -14.00
CA SER A 507 10.16 25.63 -14.68
C SER A 507 11.21 24.92 -13.81
N SER A 508 11.11 24.97 -12.48
CA SER A 508 12.01 24.26 -11.56
C SER A 508 11.76 22.75 -11.51
N TRP A 509 10.65 22.29 -12.10
CA TRP A 509 10.20 20.90 -12.12
C TRP A 509 10.23 20.28 -13.52
N GLN A 510 10.52 21.08 -14.55
CA GLN A 510 10.54 20.65 -15.94
C GLN A 510 11.95 20.24 -16.37
N ILE A 511 12.03 19.27 -17.29
CA ILE A 511 13.30 18.90 -17.91
C ILE A 511 13.60 19.95 -18.97
N ASN A 512 14.63 20.79 -18.75
CA ASN A 512 15.09 21.74 -19.76
C ASN A 512 15.55 20.99 -21.02
N ARG A 513 14.77 21.08 -22.11
CA ARG A 513 15.11 20.51 -23.42
C ARG A 513 16.25 21.23 -24.14
N ASN A 514 16.69 22.37 -23.63
CA ASN A 514 17.79 23.16 -24.17
C ASN A 514 19.06 22.96 -23.34
N ARG A 515 19.71 21.79 -23.47
CA ARG A 515 21.13 21.63 -23.17
C ARG A 515 21.70 20.35 -23.78
#